data_AF-A0A934VLW7-F1
#
_entry.id   AF-A0A934VLW7-F1
#
_cell.length_a   1.000
_cell.length_b   1.000
_cell.length_c   1.000
_cell.angle_alpha   90.00
_cell.angle_beta   90.00
_cell.angle_gamma   90.00
#
_symmetry.space_group_name_H-M   'P 1'
#
loop_
_entity.id
_entity.type
_entity.pdbx_description
1 polymer ?
#
loop_
_entity_poly.entity_id
_entity_poly.type
_entity_poly.pdbx_seq_one_letter_code
_entity_poly.pdbx_strand_id
1 'polypeptide(L)'
;MLPSNAPFSPEQIGWLNGYLAARFLATGGAETSPPASESAAATGVPLTILWGSQTGNSEGLAKKAAKNLTAQGHQVTVTDMAEADGEQLAACENLLIITSTYGDGEPPDNAAELHELLQSEAAPKLAGVNYAVLGLGDSEYPDFNQCAKDLDQFLAKLGATRLCPCIESDVDYDEPFAQWQEAVTSALCPA
;
A
#
# COMPACT_ATOMS: atom_id res chain seq x y z
N MET A 1 24.06 5.03 -39.35
CA MET A 1 24.65 6.33 -39.73
C MET A 1 24.56 6.48 -41.24
N LEU A 2 23.95 7.56 -41.74
CA LEU A 2 23.86 7.84 -43.18
C LEU A 2 25.23 8.34 -43.72
N PRO A 3 25.60 8.04 -44.97
CA PRO A 3 26.88 8.46 -45.56
C PRO A 3 26.95 9.98 -45.80
N SER A 4 28.16 10.55 -45.69
CA SER A 4 28.43 12.00 -45.65
C SER A 4 28.15 12.80 -46.93
N ASN A 5 27.55 12.19 -47.96
CA ASN A 5 27.23 12.85 -49.23
C ASN A 5 25.72 12.94 -49.51
N ALA A 6 24.91 12.97 -48.45
CA ALA A 6 23.47 13.17 -48.57
C ALA A 6 23.16 14.67 -48.83
N PRO A 7 22.24 15.03 -49.74
CA PRO A 7 21.95 16.40 -50.14
C PRO A 7 21.04 17.11 -49.11
N PHE A 8 21.46 17.14 -47.84
CA PHE A 8 20.71 17.72 -46.72
C PHE A 8 21.61 18.61 -45.87
N SER A 9 21.04 19.65 -45.26
CA SER A 9 21.79 20.53 -44.36
C SER A 9 22.14 19.84 -43.03
N PRO A 10 23.15 20.30 -42.27
CA PRO A 10 23.57 19.68 -41.01
C PRO A 10 22.44 19.56 -39.99
N GLU A 11 21.55 20.56 -39.95
CA GLU A 11 20.39 20.61 -39.07
C GLU A 11 19.31 19.58 -39.49
N GLN A 12 19.12 19.37 -40.79
CA GLN A 12 18.21 18.35 -41.32
C GLN A 12 18.74 16.94 -41.02
N ILE A 13 20.05 16.74 -41.06
CA ILE A 13 20.69 15.47 -40.66
C ILE A 13 20.48 15.21 -39.17
N GLY A 14 20.59 16.25 -38.32
CA GLY A 14 20.32 16.15 -36.89
C GLY A 14 18.88 15.75 -36.59
N TRP A 15 17.91 16.43 -37.21
CA TRP A 15 16.49 16.07 -37.08
C TRP A 15 16.18 14.67 -37.58
N LEU A 16 16.73 14.27 -38.74
CA LEU A 16 16.50 12.95 -39.33
C LEU A 16 17.07 11.82 -38.48
N ASN A 17 18.26 12.00 -37.90
CA ASN A 17 18.85 11.03 -36.98
C ASN A 17 18.02 10.89 -35.69
N GLY A 18 17.52 11.99 -35.14
CA GLY A 18 16.62 11.95 -33.97
C GLY A 18 15.30 11.26 -34.27
N TYR A 19 14.69 11.53 -35.43
CA TYR A 19 13.47 10.88 -35.88
C TYR A 19 13.66 9.37 -36.12
N LEU A 20 14.77 8.97 -36.74
CA LEU A 20 15.10 7.56 -36.94
C LEU A 20 15.39 6.84 -35.62
N ALA A 21 16.07 7.47 -34.67
CA ALA A 21 16.31 6.93 -33.33
C ALA A 21 15.00 6.75 -32.55
N ALA A 22 14.11 7.74 -32.59
CA ALA A 22 12.79 7.67 -31.96
C ALA A 22 11.92 6.54 -32.55
N ARG A 23 12.05 6.30 -33.86
CA ARG A 23 11.30 5.23 -34.53
C ARG A 23 11.86 3.83 -34.28
N PHE A 24 13.18 3.70 -34.07
CA PHE A 24 13.79 2.44 -33.63
C PHE A 24 13.37 2.05 -32.20
N LEU A 25 13.12 3.03 -31.33
CA LEU A 25 12.56 2.79 -29.99
C LEU A 25 11.08 2.37 -30.04
N ALA A 26 10.32 2.82 -31.05
CA ALA A 26 8.89 2.54 -31.17
C ALA A 26 8.56 1.14 -31.74
N THR A 27 9.52 0.41 -32.31
CA THR A 27 9.35 -0.97 -32.78
C THR A 27 10.41 -1.85 -32.15
N GLY A 28 10.02 -2.60 -31.12
CA GLY A 28 10.93 -3.20 -30.14
C GLY A 28 12.13 -3.99 -30.67
N GLY A 29 13.25 -3.80 -29.98
CA GLY A 29 14.47 -4.59 -30.03
C GLY A 29 15.21 -4.42 -28.71
N ALA A 30 15.45 -5.53 -28.02
CA ALA A 30 15.79 -5.65 -26.61
C ALA A 30 17.22 -5.21 -26.21
N GLU A 31 17.32 -4.94 -24.90
CA GLU A 31 18.49 -5.01 -24.02
C GLU A 31 19.63 -4.01 -24.21
N THR A 32 19.55 -2.91 -23.46
CA THR A 32 20.56 -2.60 -22.44
C THR A 32 19.83 -2.03 -21.23
N SER A 33 19.63 -2.87 -20.21
CA SER A 33 19.14 -2.43 -18.91
C SER A 33 20.12 -1.41 -18.31
N PRO A 34 19.69 -0.21 -17.93
CA PRO A 34 20.36 0.51 -16.87
C PRO A 34 20.14 -0.28 -15.56
N PRO A 35 21.15 -0.41 -14.69
CA PRO A 35 20.93 -0.97 -13.37
C PRO A 35 19.95 -0.08 -12.61
N ALA A 36 19.10 -0.73 -11.83
CA ALA A 36 18.38 -0.27 -10.65
C ALA A 36 18.20 1.26 -10.52
N SER A 37 16.93 1.69 -10.53
CA SER A 37 16.55 2.86 -9.74
C SER A 37 16.98 2.61 -8.31
N GLU A 38 18.13 3.16 -7.93
CA GLU A 38 18.39 3.60 -6.57
C GLU A 38 17.32 4.67 -6.29
N SER A 39 16.16 4.19 -5.80
CA SER A 39 15.28 5.02 -5.00
C SER A 39 16.17 5.58 -3.90
N ALA A 40 16.28 6.91 -3.87
CA ALA A 40 17.04 7.64 -2.88
C ALA A 40 16.86 6.98 -1.53
N ALA A 41 17.96 6.64 -0.85
CA ALA A 41 17.96 6.10 0.50
C ALA A 41 17.16 7.06 1.40
N ALA A 42 15.87 6.78 1.50
CA ALA A 42 14.96 7.56 2.29
C ALA A 42 15.19 7.09 3.73
N THR A 43 15.52 8.05 4.58
CA THR A 43 15.91 7.82 5.97
C THR A 43 14.70 7.65 6.89
N GLY A 44 13.49 7.56 6.32
CA GLY A 44 12.23 7.39 7.06
C GLY A 44 11.88 5.93 7.28
N VAL A 45 11.18 5.63 8.38
CA VAL A 45 10.64 4.30 8.66
C VAL A 45 9.66 3.89 7.54
N PRO A 46 9.83 2.72 6.90
CA PRO A 46 8.90 2.22 5.88
C PRO A 46 7.58 1.77 6.51
N LEU A 47 6.48 2.25 5.92
CA LEU A 47 5.10 2.00 6.31
C LEU A 47 4.29 1.62 5.08
N THR A 48 3.55 0.51 5.18
CA THR A 48 2.56 0.11 4.16
C THR A 48 1.17 0.28 4.75
N ILE A 49 0.28 0.99 4.06
CA ILE A 49 -1.12 1.12 4.43
C ILE A 49 -1.97 0.33 3.44
N LEU A 50 -2.61 -0.73 3.92
CA LEU A 50 -3.59 -1.50 3.15
C LEU A 50 -5.00 -0.98 3.45
N TRP A 51 -5.83 -0.90 2.42
CA TRP A 51 -7.22 -0.48 2.58
C TRP A 51 -8.22 -1.45 1.96
N GLY A 52 -9.28 -1.76 2.72
CA GLY A 52 -10.44 -2.54 2.29
C GLY A 52 -11.68 -1.65 2.32
N SER A 53 -12.34 -1.46 1.18
CA SER A 53 -13.42 -0.47 1.06
C SER A 53 -14.39 -0.77 -0.06
N GLN A 54 -15.68 -0.62 0.21
CA GLN A 54 -16.71 -0.72 -0.83
C GLN A 54 -17.13 0.64 -1.39
N THR A 55 -17.21 1.67 -0.54
CA THR A 55 -17.72 3.02 -0.89
C THR A 55 -16.63 4.09 -0.91
N GLY A 56 -15.38 3.72 -0.64
CA GLY A 56 -14.22 4.62 -0.67
C GLY A 56 -13.88 5.30 0.67
N ASN A 57 -14.63 5.06 1.75
CA ASN A 57 -14.35 5.68 3.05
C ASN A 57 -12.97 5.26 3.61
N SER A 58 -12.70 3.95 3.67
CA SER A 58 -11.41 3.43 4.16
C SER A 58 -10.24 3.87 3.28
N GLU A 59 -10.44 3.92 1.95
CA GLU A 59 -9.45 4.44 0.99
C GLU A 59 -9.13 5.93 1.26
N GLY A 60 -10.16 6.74 1.49
CA GLY A 60 -10.03 8.15 1.84
C GLY A 60 -9.23 8.35 3.14
N LEU A 61 -9.51 7.56 4.16
CA LEU A 61 -8.78 7.57 5.43
C LEU A 61 -7.34 7.07 5.27
N ALA A 62 -7.09 6.05 4.46
CA ALA A 62 -5.74 5.57 4.16
C ALA A 62 -4.89 6.66 3.50
N LYS A 63 -5.46 7.39 2.53
CA LYS A 63 -4.80 8.54 1.90
C LYS A 63 -4.58 9.69 2.89
N LYS A 64 -5.50 9.93 3.83
CA LYS A 64 -5.37 10.95 4.88
C LYS A 64 -4.25 10.59 5.85
N ALA A 65 -4.20 9.34 6.31
CA ALA A 65 -3.14 8.82 7.17
C ALA A 65 -1.78 8.88 6.48
N ALA A 66 -1.69 8.48 5.21
CA ALA A 66 -0.46 8.54 4.43
C ALA A 66 0.08 9.97 4.29
N LYS A 67 -0.79 10.95 3.99
CA LYS A 67 -0.37 12.36 3.96
C LYS A 67 0.19 12.82 5.30
N ASN A 68 -0.44 12.42 6.41
CA ASN A 68 0.02 12.79 7.74
C ASN A 68 1.38 12.15 8.08
N LEU A 69 1.53 10.85 7.88
CA LEU A 69 2.76 10.11 8.17
C LEU A 69 3.94 10.52 7.26
N THR A 70 3.68 10.78 5.98
CA THR A 70 4.70 11.34 5.07
C THR A 70 5.13 12.74 5.50
N ALA A 71 4.21 13.58 6.01
CA ALA A 71 4.57 14.90 6.55
C ALA A 71 5.45 14.80 7.83
N GLN A 72 5.41 13.66 8.53
CA GLN A 72 6.30 13.35 9.65
C GLN A 72 7.64 12.73 9.21
N GLY A 73 7.85 12.53 7.91
CA GLY A 73 9.11 12.02 7.34
C GLY A 73 9.17 10.49 7.18
N HIS A 74 8.05 9.78 7.36
CA HIS A 74 7.97 8.35 7.07
C HIS A 74 7.85 8.06 5.58
N GLN A 75 8.25 6.85 5.17
CA GLN A 75 8.05 6.37 3.81
C GLN A 75 6.76 5.57 3.74
N VAL A 76 5.72 6.17 3.19
CA VAL A 76 4.39 5.56 3.18
C VAL A 76 4.01 5.09 1.78
N THR A 77 3.67 3.82 1.67
CA THR A 77 3.02 3.24 0.49
C THR A 77 1.57 2.95 0.83
N VAL A 78 0.63 3.33 -0.05
CA VAL A 78 -0.79 3.00 0.10
C VAL A 78 -1.15 2.00 -0.99
N THR A 79 -1.69 0.86 -0.60
CA THR A 79 -1.97 -0.27 -1.50
C THR A 79 -3.40 -0.76 -1.29
N ASP A 80 -4.10 -1.07 -2.38
CA ASP A 80 -5.38 -1.76 -2.33
C ASP A 80 -5.16 -3.19 -1.80
N MET A 81 -6.01 -3.67 -0.89
CA MET A 81 -5.91 -5.04 -0.39
C MET A 81 -5.99 -6.10 -1.51
N ALA A 82 -6.62 -5.80 -2.64
CA ALA A 82 -6.70 -6.72 -3.78
C ALA A 82 -5.36 -6.89 -4.50
N GLU A 83 -4.42 -5.96 -4.31
CA GLU A 83 -3.06 -6.01 -4.88
C GLU A 83 -2.04 -6.57 -3.89
N ALA A 84 -2.44 -6.82 -2.64
CA ALA A 84 -1.57 -7.28 -1.58
C ALA A 84 -1.47 -8.82 -1.57
N ASP A 85 -0.24 -9.33 -1.47
CA ASP A 85 0.02 -10.76 -1.32
C ASP A 85 0.80 -11.08 -0.03
N GLY A 86 0.85 -12.38 0.30
CA GLY A 86 1.50 -12.84 1.54
C GLY A 86 3.00 -12.58 1.59
N GLU A 87 3.71 -12.58 0.46
CA GLU A 87 5.14 -12.29 0.42
C GLU A 87 5.40 -10.81 0.69
N GLN A 88 4.58 -9.92 0.13
CA GLN A 88 4.63 -8.48 0.40
C GLN A 88 4.37 -8.18 1.87
N LEU A 89 3.36 -8.81 2.47
CA LEU A 89 3.04 -8.67 3.90
C LEU A 89 4.23 -9.06 4.79
N ALA A 90 4.90 -10.18 4.49
CA ALA A 90 6.04 -10.67 5.25
C ALA A 90 7.29 -9.79 5.09
N ALA A 91 7.39 -9.03 4.00
CA ALA A 91 8.47 -8.09 3.75
C ALA A 91 8.25 -6.71 4.42
N CYS A 92 7.07 -6.43 4.94
CA CYS A 92 6.76 -5.15 5.59
C CYS A 92 7.38 -5.06 6.98
N GLU A 93 7.99 -3.92 7.32
CA GLU A 93 8.37 -3.65 8.72
C GLU A 93 7.17 -3.17 9.54
N ASN A 94 6.35 -2.29 8.96
CA ASN A 94 5.19 -1.69 9.60
C ASN A 94 4.00 -1.69 8.65
N LEU A 95 2.94 -2.38 9.06
CA LEU A 95 1.73 -2.63 8.28
C LEU A 95 0.51 -1.97 8.95
N LEU A 96 -0.09 -1.00 8.31
CA LEU A 96 -1.30 -0.33 8.77
C LEU A 96 -2.47 -0.83 7.93
N ILE A 97 -3.57 -1.21 8.58
CA ILE A 97 -4.78 -1.69 7.91
C ILE A 97 -5.94 -0.76 8.23
N ILE A 98 -6.66 -0.33 7.20
CA ILE A 98 -7.93 0.39 7.34
C ILE A 98 -8.98 -0.32 6.50
N THR A 99 -9.96 -0.97 7.14
CA THR A 99 -10.98 -1.74 6.41
C THR A 99 -12.38 -1.44 6.88
N SER A 100 -13.35 -1.46 5.97
CA SER A 100 -14.76 -1.52 6.32
C SER A 100 -15.21 -2.96 6.56
N THR A 101 -16.39 -3.15 7.15
CA THR A 101 -17.09 -4.44 7.23
C THR A 101 -18.40 -4.35 6.46
N TYR A 102 -18.80 -5.43 5.79
CA TYR A 102 -20.02 -5.50 4.98
C TYR A 102 -20.93 -6.65 5.40
N GLY A 103 -22.24 -6.52 5.16
CA GLY A 103 -23.21 -7.59 5.35
C GLY A 103 -23.19 -8.16 6.78
N ASP A 104 -23.06 -9.47 6.88
CA ASP A 104 -23.02 -10.24 8.13
C ASP A 104 -21.57 -10.42 8.65
N GLY A 105 -20.76 -9.36 8.59
CA GLY A 105 -19.38 -9.37 9.09
C GLY A 105 -18.31 -9.65 8.03
N GLU A 106 -18.70 -9.67 6.75
CA GLU A 106 -17.85 -10.00 5.61
C GLU A 106 -16.83 -8.89 5.32
N PRO A 107 -15.64 -9.25 4.79
CA PRO A 107 -14.72 -8.28 4.24
C PRO A 107 -15.33 -7.58 3.00
N PRO A 108 -14.91 -6.35 2.69
CA PRO A 108 -15.20 -5.71 1.40
C PRO A 108 -14.65 -6.56 0.24
N ASP A 109 -15.21 -6.39 -0.96
CA ASP A 109 -14.83 -7.21 -2.13
C ASP A 109 -13.32 -7.19 -2.39
N ASN A 110 -12.69 -6.02 -2.25
CA ASN A 110 -11.25 -5.85 -2.48
C ASN A 110 -10.37 -6.41 -1.34
N ALA A 111 -10.96 -6.86 -0.23
CA ALA A 111 -10.24 -7.43 0.91
C ALA A 111 -10.48 -8.95 1.07
N ALA A 112 -11.41 -9.53 0.31
CA ALA A 112 -11.85 -10.91 0.46
C ALA A 112 -10.69 -11.91 0.30
N GLU A 113 -9.93 -11.82 -0.79
CA GLU A 113 -8.83 -12.76 -1.07
C GLU A 113 -7.73 -12.70 0.01
N LEU A 114 -7.41 -11.50 0.48
CA LEU A 114 -6.42 -11.30 1.55
C LEU A 114 -6.91 -11.86 2.88
N HIS A 115 -8.19 -11.65 3.22
CA HIS A 115 -8.81 -12.18 4.43
C HIS A 115 -8.77 -13.72 4.43
N GLU A 116 -9.15 -14.36 3.32
CA GLU A 116 -9.08 -15.82 3.15
C GLU A 116 -7.64 -16.34 3.24
N LEU A 117 -6.69 -15.66 2.58
CA LEU A 117 -5.27 -16.03 2.63
C LEU A 117 -4.75 -16.04 4.07
N LEU A 118 -5.00 -14.98 4.83
CA LEU A 118 -4.54 -14.82 6.21
C LEU A 118 -5.21 -15.81 7.19
N GLN A 119 -6.41 -16.28 6.86
CA GLN A 119 -7.09 -17.34 7.62
C GLN A 119 -6.53 -18.73 7.31
N SER A 120 -6.01 -18.95 6.10
CA SER A 120 -5.59 -20.26 5.60
C SER A 120 -4.26 -20.77 6.18
N GLU A 121 -3.98 -22.06 6.00
CA GLU A 121 -2.66 -22.64 6.31
C GLU A 121 -1.54 -22.16 5.37
N ALA A 122 -1.89 -21.53 4.24
CA ALA A 122 -0.94 -20.95 3.30
C ALA A 122 -0.47 -19.54 3.73
N ALA A 123 -1.02 -19.00 4.83
CA ALA A 123 -0.66 -17.69 5.35
C ALA A 123 0.86 -17.62 5.67
N PRO A 124 1.52 -16.50 5.32
CA PRO A 124 2.92 -16.29 5.64
C PRO A 124 3.12 -16.11 7.15
N LYS A 125 4.32 -16.40 7.64
CA LYS A 125 4.71 -15.97 8.98
C LYS A 125 5.04 -14.49 8.96
N LEU A 126 4.51 -13.74 9.92
CA LEU A 126 4.66 -12.28 10.00
C LEU A 126 5.50 -11.86 11.22
N ALA A 127 6.39 -12.74 11.67
CA ALA A 127 7.32 -12.43 12.76
C ALA A 127 8.23 -11.26 12.36
N GLY A 128 8.22 -10.19 13.16
CA GLY A 128 8.97 -8.96 12.89
C GLY A 128 8.16 -7.87 12.18
N VAL A 129 6.94 -8.17 11.73
CA VAL A 129 6.01 -7.17 11.21
C VAL A 129 5.30 -6.50 12.39
N ASN A 130 5.38 -5.18 12.48
CA ASN A 130 4.52 -4.40 13.38
C ASN A 130 3.24 -4.02 12.66
N TYR A 131 2.10 -3.99 13.35
CA TYR A 131 0.84 -3.65 12.68
C TYR A 131 -0.15 -2.88 13.54
N ALA A 132 -1.07 -2.18 12.88
CA ALA A 132 -2.23 -1.55 13.50
C ALA A 132 -3.46 -1.67 12.59
N VAL A 133 -4.64 -1.80 13.19
CA VAL A 133 -5.91 -1.97 12.45
C VAL A 133 -6.91 -0.90 12.88
N LEU A 134 -7.50 -0.22 11.90
CA LEU A 134 -8.68 0.61 12.05
C LEU A 134 -9.83 -0.05 11.29
N GLY A 135 -10.90 -0.37 12.02
CA GLY A 135 -12.14 -0.89 11.44
C GLY A 135 -13.17 0.22 11.27
N LEU A 136 -13.86 0.21 10.14
CA LEU A 136 -15.07 0.98 9.91
C LEU A 136 -16.26 0.02 9.89
N GLY A 137 -17.22 0.25 10.78
CA GLY A 137 -18.43 -0.55 10.87
C GLY A 137 -19.64 0.30 11.24
N ASP A 138 -20.73 -0.38 11.50
CA ASP A 138 -22.01 0.21 11.90
C ASP A 138 -22.60 -0.69 13.01
N SER A 139 -22.78 -0.12 14.20
CA SER A 139 -23.24 -0.89 15.38
C SER A 139 -24.70 -1.32 15.31
N GLU A 140 -25.45 -0.87 14.30
CA GLU A 140 -26.78 -1.37 13.99
C GLU A 140 -26.75 -2.82 13.45
N TYR A 141 -25.58 -3.29 12.99
CA TYR A 141 -25.37 -4.65 12.50
C TYR A 141 -24.77 -5.54 13.60
N PRO A 142 -25.17 -6.83 13.66
CA PRO A 142 -24.72 -7.75 14.71
C PRO A 142 -23.20 -7.97 14.69
N ASP A 143 -22.62 -8.08 13.49
CA ASP A 143 -21.20 -8.36 13.27
C ASP A 143 -20.39 -7.06 13.13
N PHE A 144 -20.58 -6.16 14.10
CA PHE A 144 -19.92 -4.86 14.17
C PHE A 144 -18.39 -5.00 14.06
N ASN A 145 -17.80 -4.38 13.03
CA ASN A 145 -16.34 -4.37 12.79
C ASN A 145 -15.69 -5.75 12.65
N GLN A 146 -16.45 -6.80 12.30
CA GLN A 146 -15.96 -8.17 12.30
C GLN A 146 -14.76 -8.38 11.37
N CYS A 147 -14.76 -7.81 10.18
CA CYS A 147 -13.61 -7.92 9.26
C CYS A 147 -12.31 -7.37 9.88
N ALA A 148 -12.38 -6.23 10.56
CA ALA A 148 -11.21 -5.63 11.22
C ALA A 148 -10.72 -6.48 12.40
N LYS A 149 -11.66 -7.02 13.20
CA LYS A 149 -11.37 -7.94 14.31
C LYS A 149 -10.69 -9.22 13.83
N ASP A 150 -11.17 -9.77 12.72
CA ASP A 150 -10.59 -10.97 12.12
C ASP A 150 -9.16 -10.72 11.66
N LEU A 151 -8.92 -9.66 10.88
CA LEU A 151 -7.58 -9.31 10.42
C LEU A 151 -6.63 -9.07 11.59
N ASP A 152 -7.06 -8.36 12.63
CA ASP A 152 -6.28 -8.17 13.85
C ASP A 152 -5.92 -9.51 14.53
N GLN A 153 -6.87 -10.44 14.61
CA GLN A 153 -6.60 -11.76 15.18
C GLN A 153 -5.68 -12.62 14.31
N PHE A 154 -5.84 -12.57 12.99
CA PHE A 154 -5.04 -13.34 12.05
C PHE A 154 -3.59 -12.88 12.09
N LEU A 155 -3.33 -11.58 11.98
CA LEU A 155 -1.99 -11.02 12.04
C LEU A 155 -1.27 -11.40 13.34
N ALA A 156 -1.96 -11.31 14.48
CA ALA A 156 -1.41 -11.75 15.76
C ALA A 156 -1.08 -13.25 15.80
N LYS A 157 -1.96 -14.11 15.27
CA LYS A 157 -1.72 -15.55 15.19
C LYS A 157 -0.52 -15.89 14.30
N LEU A 158 -0.26 -15.08 13.28
CA LEU A 158 0.88 -15.23 12.35
C LEU A 158 2.19 -14.67 12.92
N GLY A 159 2.18 -14.08 14.11
CA GLY A 159 3.36 -13.61 14.84
C GLY A 159 3.69 -12.13 14.66
N ALA A 160 2.79 -11.35 14.05
CA ALA A 160 2.95 -9.90 13.96
C ALA A 160 2.74 -9.23 15.34
N THR A 161 3.36 -8.07 15.55
CA THR A 161 3.29 -7.32 16.81
C THR A 161 2.35 -6.12 16.67
N ARG A 162 1.34 -6.02 17.55
CA ARG A 162 0.44 -4.86 17.58
C ARG A 162 1.19 -3.60 18.02
N LEU A 163 1.10 -2.53 17.22
CA LEU A 163 1.52 -1.17 17.59
C LEU A 163 0.55 -0.54 18.58
N CYS A 164 -0.76 -0.75 18.35
CA CYS A 164 -1.84 -0.32 19.21
C CYS A 164 -3.01 -1.32 19.14
N PRO A 165 -3.96 -1.28 20.09
CA PRO A 165 -5.19 -2.07 20.00
C PRO A 165 -5.95 -1.75 18.70
N CYS A 166 -6.66 -2.75 18.14
CA CYS A 166 -7.59 -2.51 17.04
C CYS A 166 -8.63 -1.47 17.48
N ILE A 167 -8.76 -0.39 16.70
CA ILE A 167 -9.74 0.65 16.96
C ILE A 167 -10.92 0.41 16.02
N GLU A 168 -12.10 0.37 16.62
CA GLU A 168 -13.37 0.14 15.93
C GLU A 168 -14.09 1.49 15.82
N SER A 169 -14.49 1.87 14.61
CA SER A 169 -15.33 3.04 14.39
C SER A 169 -16.75 2.63 14.03
N ASP A 170 -17.69 3.48 14.41
CA ASP A 170 -19.06 3.46 13.90
C ASP A 170 -19.15 4.33 12.62
N VAL A 171 -20.37 4.69 12.20
CA VAL A 171 -20.64 5.58 11.06
C VAL A 171 -19.90 6.93 11.19
N ASP A 172 -19.77 7.45 12.41
CA ASP A 172 -18.90 8.60 12.70
C ASP A 172 -17.48 8.13 13.03
N TYR A 173 -16.61 8.17 12.01
CA TYR A 173 -15.26 7.63 12.09
C TYR A 173 -14.17 8.69 12.28
N ASP A 174 -14.51 9.99 12.38
CA ASP A 174 -13.51 11.06 12.47
C ASP A 174 -12.74 11.03 13.79
N GLU A 175 -13.42 10.86 14.93
CA GLU A 175 -12.77 10.76 16.24
C GLU A 175 -11.98 9.44 16.39
N PRO A 176 -12.54 8.25 16.10
CA PRO A 176 -11.78 7.00 16.12
C PRO A 176 -10.57 7.02 15.19
N PHE A 177 -10.69 7.62 14.00
CA PHE A 177 -9.55 7.78 13.08
C PHE A 177 -8.45 8.65 13.69
N ALA A 178 -8.81 9.76 14.34
CA ALA A 178 -7.83 10.64 14.99
C ALA A 178 -7.11 9.92 16.15
N GLN A 179 -7.85 9.17 16.98
CA GLN A 179 -7.30 8.36 18.06
C GLN A 179 -6.34 7.29 17.51
N TRP A 180 -6.73 6.60 16.44
CA TRP A 180 -5.90 5.59 15.79
C TRP A 180 -4.62 6.19 15.21
N GLN A 181 -4.72 7.34 14.53
CA GLN A 181 -3.57 8.01 13.95
C GLN A 181 -2.57 8.47 15.04
N GLU A 182 -3.07 9.01 16.16
CA GLU A 182 -2.23 9.39 17.30
C GLU A 182 -1.52 8.17 17.91
N ALA A 183 -2.25 7.07 18.12
CA ALA A 183 -1.69 5.84 18.68
C ALA A 183 -0.58 5.25 17.77
N VAL A 184 -0.81 5.22 16.46
CA VAL A 184 0.19 4.76 15.48
C VAL A 184 1.42 5.67 15.50
N THR A 185 1.25 6.98 15.43
CA THR A 185 2.37 7.93 15.48
C THR A 185 3.18 7.80 16.78
N SER A 186 2.50 7.67 17.92
CA SER A 186 3.17 7.51 19.22
C SER A 186 3.95 6.20 19.30
N ALA A 187 3.48 5.13 18.66
CA ALA A 187 4.17 3.84 18.66
C ALA A 187 5.38 3.81 17.72
N LEU A 188 5.35 4.60 16.64
CA LEU A 188 6.43 4.69 15.65
C LEU A 188 7.58 5.63 16.05
N CYS A 189 7.35 6.54 16.99
CA CYS A 189 8.38 7.44 17.48
C CYS A 189 9.24 6.72 18.54
N PRO A 190 10.56 6.51 18.32
CA PRO A 190 11.44 6.00 19.37
C PRO A 190 11.52 7.05 20.49
N ALA A 191 11.28 6.59 21.73
CA ALA A 191 11.39 7.39 22.95
C ALA A 191 12.82 7.92 23.21
#